data_AF-A0A8D8ACW7-F1
#
_entry.id   AF-A0A8D8ACW7-F1
#
_cell.length_a   1.000
_cell.length_b   1.000
_cell.length_c   1.000
_cell.angle_alpha   90.00
_cell.angle_beta   90.00
_cell.angle_gamma   90.00
#
_symmetry.space_group_name_H-M   'P 1'
#
loop_
_entity.id
_entity.type
_entity.pdbx_description
1 polymer ?
#
loop_
_entity_poly.entity_id
_entity_poly.type
_entity_poly.pdbx_seq_one_letter_code
_entity_poly.pdbx_strand_id
1 'polypeptide(L)'
;DYLADKHGFRQKYLDTLYRYAKFQYECGNYSGAAEYLYFFRVLVPATDRNALNSLWGKLASEILMQNWEAAMEDLTRLRETIDNNTVSSPLQSLQQRTWLIHWSLFVFFNHPKGRDNIIELFLYQPQYLNAIQTMCPHILRYLTTAVITNKDVRKRRQVLKDLVKVIQQESYTYKDPITEFVECLYVNFDFDSAQKKLRECEAVLVNDFFLVA
;
A
#
# COMPACT_ATOMS: atom_id res chain seq x y z
N ASP A 1 -22.50 19.09 -16.22
CA ASP A 1 -23.51 19.71 -17.12
C ASP A 1 -24.88 19.06 -17.02
N TYR A 2 -25.03 17.74 -17.25
CA TYR A 2 -26.36 17.07 -17.21
C TYR A 2 -27.17 17.29 -15.91
N LEU A 3 -26.53 17.22 -14.74
CA LEU A 3 -27.20 17.43 -13.44
C LEU A 3 -27.46 18.90 -13.10
N ALA A 4 -26.63 19.80 -13.61
CA ALA A 4 -26.81 21.24 -13.41
C ALA A 4 -28.02 21.75 -14.22
N ASP A 5 -28.13 21.31 -15.49
CA ASP A 5 -29.20 21.72 -16.39
C ASP A 5 -30.57 21.09 -16.07
N LYS A 6 -30.62 19.83 -15.60
CA LYS A 6 -31.90 19.17 -15.29
C LYS A 6 -32.44 19.40 -13.88
N HIS A 7 -31.58 19.61 -12.89
CA HIS A 7 -32.00 19.59 -11.47
C HIS A 7 -31.45 20.74 -10.62
N GLY A 8 -30.76 21.74 -11.20
CA GLY A 8 -30.21 22.86 -10.43
C GLY A 8 -29.19 22.41 -9.38
N PHE A 9 -28.38 21.40 -9.73
CA PHE A 9 -27.44 20.78 -8.81
C PHE A 9 -26.34 21.77 -8.38
N ARG A 10 -26.31 22.09 -7.09
CA ARG A 10 -25.34 23.00 -6.44
C ARG A 10 -24.23 22.23 -5.73
N GLN A 11 -23.04 22.83 -5.65
CA GLN A 11 -21.87 22.30 -4.91
C GLN A 11 -22.15 22.03 -3.42
N LYS A 12 -23.19 22.63 -2.84
CA LYS A 12 -23.69 22.33 -1.48
C LYS A 12 -24.22 20.90 -1.31
N TYR A 13 -24.79 20.30 -2.36
CA TYR A 13 -25.25 18.90 -2.30
C TYR A 13 -24.07 17.93 -2.30
N LEU A 14 -22.94 18.30 -2.92
CA LEU A 14 -21.70 17.51 -2.87
C LEU A 14 -21.11 17.51 -1.46
N ASP A 15 -21.01 18.66 -0.79
CA ASP A 15 -20.53 18.73 0.60
C ASP A 15 -21.45 17.94 1.55
N THR A 16 -22.77 18.01 1.33
CA THR A 16 -23.75 17.23 2.11
C THR A 16 -23.59 15.73 1.86
N LEU A 17 -23.38 15.32 0.61
CA LEU A 17 -23.15 13.92 0.23
C LEU A 17 -21.84 13.39 0.81
N TYR A 18 -20.78 14.20 0.85
CA TYR A 18 -19.52 13.84 1.49
C TYR A 18 -19.67 13.65 3.01
N ARG A 19 -20.39 14.56 3.69
CA ARG A 19 -20.70 14.39 5.12
C ARG A 19 -21.55 13.15 5.40
N TYR A 20 -22.51 12.87 4.52
CA TYR A 20 -23.32 11.67 4.62
C TYR A 20 -22.48 10.39 4.40
N ALA A 21 -21.58 10.39 3.41
CA ALA A 21 -20.65 9.28 3.18
C ALA A 21 -19.72 9.06 4.39
N LYS A 22 -19.22 10.14 5.01
CA LYS A 22 -18.43 10.05 6.25
C LYS A 22 -19.22 9.43 7.39
N PHE A 23 -20.48 9.85 7.55
CA PHE A 23 -21.37 9.30 8.57
C PHE A 23 -21.67 7.81 8.32
N GLN A 24 -21.94 7.41 7.07
CA GLN A 24 -22.16 6.00 6.70
C GLN A 24 -20.91 5.15 6.95
N TYR A 25 -19.72 5.69 6.67
CA TYR A 25 -18.45 5.05 6.98
C TYR A 25 -18.25 4.87 8.50
N GLU A 26 -18.54 5.91 9.30
CA GLU A 26 -18.47 5.85 10.77
C GLU A 26 -19.52 4.89 11.36
N CYS A 27 -20.67 4.72 10.71
CA CYS A 27 -21.71 3.76 11.09
C CYS A 27 -21.42 2.32 10.63
N GLY A 28 -20.33 2.09 9.88
CA GLY A 28 -19.92 0.77 9.40
C GLY A 28 -20.63 0.27 8.14
N ASN A 29 -21.37 1.13 7.43
CA ASN A 29 -22.01 0.78 6.16
C ASN A 29 -21.08 1.11 4.98
N TYR A 30 -20.11 0.23 4.74
CA TYR A 30 -19.03 0.48 3.78
C TYR A 30 -19.47 0.35 2.31
N SER A 31 -20.52 -0.43 1.99
CA SER A 31 -21.04 -0.57 0.61
C SER A 31 -21.73 0.73 0.17
N GLY A 32 -22.62 1.24 1.02
CA GLY A 32 -23.25 2.54 0.79
C GLY A 32 -22.21 3.65 0.70
N ALA A 33 -21.22 3.67 1.60
CA ALA A 33 -20.13 4.65 1.56
C ALA A 33 -19.32 4.57 0.25
N ALA A 34 -18.99 3.37 -0.24
CA ALA A 34 -18.26 3.18 -1.50
C ALA A 34 -19.06 3.70 -2.71
N GLU A 35 -20.36 3.42 -2.76
CA GLU A 35 -21.25 3.94 -3.82
C GLU A 35 -21.40 5.46 -3.75
N TYR A 36 -21.62 6.03 -2.56
CA TYR A 36 -21.70 7.49 -2.41
C TYR A 36 -20.38 8.18 -2.77
N LEU A 37 -19.23 7.61 -2.42
CA LEU A 37 -17.93 8.14 -2.80
C LEU A 37 -17.65 7.96 -4.30
N TYR A 38 -18.16 6.89 -4.92
CA TYR A 38 -18.14 6.72 -6.37
C TYR A 38 -18.97 7.80 -7.08
N PHE A 39 -20.19 8.07 -6.62
CA PHE A 39 -21.01 9.15 -7.16
C PHE A 39 -20.35 10.52 -6.93
N PHE A 40 -19.83 10.77 -5.73
CA PHE A 40 -19.09 12.00 -5.44
C PHE A 40 -17.93 12.20 -6.43
N ARG A 41 -17.19 11.13 -6.76
CA ARG A 41 -16.10 11.17 -7.73
C ARG A 41 -16.56 11.48 -9.15
N VAL A 42 -17.66 10.88 -9.62
CA VAL A 42 -18.18 11.14 -10.98
C VAL A 42 -18.67 12.58 -11.14
N LEU A 43 -19.16 13.18 -10.04
CA LEU A 43 -19.72 14.52 -10.03
C LEU A 43 -18.70 15.64 -9.77
N VAL A 44 -17.54 15.36 -9.17
CA VAL A 44 -16.54 16.37 -8.78
C VAL A 44 -15.47 16.52 -9.87
N PRO A 45 -15.11 17.76 -10.28
CA PRO A 45 -13.95 17.99 -11.13
C PRO A 45 -12.65 17.50 -10.46
N ALA A 46 -11.76 16.86 -11.23
CA ALA A 46 -10.51 16.25 -10.74
C ALA A 46 -9.51 17.19 -10.03
N THR A 47 -9.86 18.46 -9.87
CA THR A 47 -9.05 19.55 -9.31
C THR A 47 -9.37 19.87 -7.85
N ASP A 48 -10.43 19.31 -7.26
CA ASP A 48 -10.80 19.63 -5.88
C ASP A 48 -9.98 18.84 -4.84
N ARG A 49 -9.59 19.54 -3.76
CA ARG A 49 -8.88 19.01 -2.58
C ARG A 49 -9.54 17.76 -1.96
N ASN A 50 -10.84 17.56 -2.22
CA ASN A 50 -11.62 16.42 -1.73
C ASN A 50 -11.54 15.19 -2.64
N ALA A 51 -10.97 15.28 -3.85
CA ALA A 51 -10.78 14.13 -4.74
C ALA A 51 -9.81 13.11 -4.13
N LEU A 52 -8.69 13.57 -3.56
CA LEU A 52 -7.74 12.67 -2.87
C LEU A 52 -8.37 12.02 -1.63
N ASN A 53 -9.07 12.81 -0.81
CA ASN A 53 -9.70 12.30 0.42
C ASN A 53 -10.83 11.30 0.12
N SER A 54 -11.60 11.53 -0.95
CA SER A 54 -12.63 10.59 -1.38
C SER A 54 -12.04 9.30 -1.94
N LEU A 55 -10.90 9.35 -2.64
CA LEU A 55 -10.17 8.14 -3.05
C LEU A 55 -9.67 7.33 -1.85
N TRP A 56 -9.11 7.98 -0.82
CA TRP A 56 -8.73 7.31 0.42
C TRP A 56 -9.92 6.66 1.13
N GLY A 57 -11.04 7.37 1.24
CA GLY A 57 -12.26 6.83 1.84
C GLY A 57 -12.85 5.66 1.04
N LYS A 58 -12.75 5.72 -0.30
CA LYS A 58 -13.20 4.64 -1.18
C LYS A 58 -12.33 3.40 -0.99
N LEU A 59 -11.01 3.56 -1.05
CA LEU A 59 -10.06 2.48 -0.79
C LEU A 59 -10.28 1.86 0.59
N ALA A 60 -10.51 2.67 1.63
CA ALA A 60 -10.81 2.20 2.97
C ALA A 60 -12.07 1.33 3.01
N SER A 61 -13.13 1.79 2.34
CA SER A 61 -14.41 1.09 2.28
C SER A 61 -14.29 -0.25 1.54
N GLU A 62 -13.55 -0.29 0.43
CA GLU A 62 -13.32 -1.52 -0.34
C GLU A 62 -12.44 -2.54 0.43
N ILE A 63 -11.42 -2.07 1.16
CA ILE A 63 -10.59 -2.92 2.03
C ILE A 63 -11.45 -3.55 3.14
N LEU A 64 -12.33 -2.76 3.76
CA LEU A 64 -13.22 -3.24 4.83
C LEU A 64 -14.29 -4.20 4.31
N MET A 65 -14.74 -4.04 3.06
CA MET A 65 -15.62 -5.00 2.38
C MET A 65 -14.89 -6.23 1.82
N GLN A 66 -13.57 -6.32 1.97
CA GLN A 66 -12.72 -7.40 1.45
C GLN A 66 -12.82 -7.57 -0.08
N ASN A 67 -13.12 -6.50 -0.81
CA ASN A 67 -13.22 -6.51 -2.27
C ASN A 67 -11.87 -6.16 -2.91
N TRP A 68 -11.01 -7.18 -3.05
CA TRP A 68 -9.61 -6.99 -3.43
C TRP A 68 -9.40 -6.57 -4.90
N GLU A 69 -10.30 -6.95 -5.81
CA GLU A 69 -10.20 -6.56 -7.24
C GLU A 69 -10.49 -5.07 -7.43
N ALA A 70 -11.58 -4.57 -6.85
CA ALA A 70 -11.90 -3.14 -6.90
C ALA A 70 -10.87 -2.30 -6.13
N ALA A 71 -10.38 -2.79 -4.99
CA ALA A 71 -9.33 -2.13 -4.23
C ALA A 71 -8.03 -1.98 -5.04
N MET A 72 -7.68 -2.95 -5.88
CA MET A 72 -6.50 -2.88 -6.75
C MET A 72 -6.62 -1.77 -7.81
N GLU A 73 -7.80 -1.62 -8.43
CA GLU A 73 -8.05 -0.50 -9.35
C GLU A 73 -7.98 0.86 -8.64
N ASP A 74 -8.60 0.95 -7.46
CA ASP A 74 -8.60 2.19 -6.67
C ASP A 74 -7.19 2.55 -6.18
N LEU A 75 -6.37 1.57 -5.83
CA LEU A 75 -4.96 1.75 -5.46
C LEU A 75 -4.14 2.28 -6.63
N THR A 76 -4.31 1.72 -7.83
CA THR A 76 -3.60 2.18 -9.04
C THR A 76 -3.95 3.64 -9.35
N ARG A 77 -5.23 4.00 -9.24
CA ARG A 77 -5.69 5.39 -9.44
C ARG A 77 -5.21 6.35 -8.35
N LEU A 78 -5.17 5.90 -7.10
CA LEU A 78 -4.65 6.69 -5.98
C LEU A 78 -3.16 6.97 -6.17
N ARG A 79 -2.39 5.97 -6.63
CA ARG A 79 -0.98 6.14 -7.02
C ARG A 79 -0.81 7.19 -8.12
N GLU A 80 -1.56 7.09 -9.21
CA GLU A 80 -1.51 8.08 -10.30
C GLU A 80 -1.85 9.49 -9.81
N THR A 81 -2.83 9.62 -8.93
CA THR A 81 -3.23 10.92 -8.39
C THR A 81 -2.14 11.51 -7.49
N ILE A 82 -1.49 10.69 -6.65
CA ILE A 82 -0.38 11.12 -5.79
C ILE A 82 0.85 11.52 -6.62
N ASP A 83 1.18 10.73 -7.64
CA ASP A 83 2.36 10.99 -8.48
C ASP A 83 2.16 12.19 -9.42
N ASN A 84 0.93 12.46 -9.86
CA ASN A 84 0.59 13.64 -10.68
C ASN A 84 0.37 14.92 -9.85
N ASN A 85 0.30 14.84 -8.52
CA ASN A 85 0.06 15.99 -7.68
C ASN A 85 1.33 16.84 -7.51
N THR A 86 1.53 17.75 -8.45
CA THR A 86 2.67 18.68 -8.49
C THR A 86 2.55 19.85 -7.49
N VAL A 87 1.39 20.01 -6.83
CA VAL A 87 1.07 21.18 -5.99
C VAL A 87 1.30 20.91 -4.50
N SER A 88 1.49 19.65 -4.10
CA SER A 88 1.76 19.29 -2.70
C SER A 88 3.21 19.51 -2.28
N SER A 89 3.43 19.89 -1.02
CA SER A 89 4.77 19.95 -0.43
C SER A 89 5.46 18.58 -0.50
N PRO A 90 6.78 18.49 -0.80
CA PRO A 90 7.51 17.23 -0.88
C PRO A 90 7.35 16.35 0.37
N LEU A 91 7.25 16.96 1.55
CA LEU A 91 7.02 16.25 2.81
C LEU A 91 5.63 15.59 2.86
N GLN A 92 4.60 16.30 2.38
CA GLN A 92 3.23 15.78 2.35
C GLN A 92 3.08 14.68 1.30
N SER A 93 3.72 14.82 0.14
CA SER A 93 3.76 13.76 -0.88
C SER A 93 4.47 12.52 -0.33
N LEU A 94 5.58 12.69 0.41
CA LEU A 94 6.29 11.59 1.06
C LEU A 94 5.41 10.86 2.08
N GLN A 95 4.67 11.61 2.90
CA GLN A 95 3.73 11.02 3.86
C GLN A 95 2.61 10.25 3.17
N GLN A 96 2.01 10.81 2.11
CA GLN A 96 0.97 10.13 1.33
C GLN A 96 1.48 8.84 0.67
N ARG A 97 2.71 8.86 0.14
CA ARG A 97 3.36 7.65 -0.38
C ARG A 97 3.61 6.61 0.71
N THR A 98 4.04 7.06 1.88
CA THR A 98 4.24 6.18 3.04
C THR A 98 2.92 5.51 3.43
N TRP A 99 1.82 6.26 3.52
CA TRP A 99 0.50 5.68 3.79
C TRP A 99 0.06 4.74 2.67
N LEU A 100 0.31 5.08 1.40
CA LEU A 100 -0.04 4.22 0.28
C LEU A 100 0.69 2.87 0.38
N ILE A 101 1.98 2.87 0.74
CA ILE A 101 2.75 1.64 0.97
C ILE A 101 2.05 0.78 2.03
N HIS A 102 1.70 1.36 3.18
CA HIS A 102 1.05 0.61 4.26
C HIS A 102 -0.30 0.03 3.86
N TRP A 103 -1.12 0.83 3.18
CA TRP A 103 -2.46 0.43 2.74
C TRP A 103 -2.41 -0.57 1.59
N SER A 104 -1.41 -0.46 0.73
CA SER A 104 -1.18 -1.38 -0.39
C SER A 104 -0.83 -2.79 0.08
N LEU A 105 -0.15 -2.93 1.23
CA LEU A 105 0.14 -4.24 1.82
C LEU A 105 -1.15 -5.02 2.10
N PHE A 106 -2.19 -4.38 2.62
CA PHE A 106 -3.48 -5.04 2.86
C PHE A 106 -4.08 -5.63 1.58
N VAL A 107 -4.01 -4.89 0.47
CA VAL A 107 -4.56 -5.32 -0.82
C VAL A 107 -3.68 -6.42 -1.44
N PHE A 108 -2.37 -6.25 -1.38
CA PHE A 108 -1.44 -7.13 -2.07
C PHE A 108 -1.19 -8.48 -1.38
N PHE A 109 -1.30 -8.56 -0.05
CA PHE A 109 -1.18 -9.84 0.66
C PHE A 109 -2.38 -10.76 0.40
N ASN A 110 -3.58 -10.18 0.22
CA ASN A 110 -4.80 -10.93 -0.05
C ASN A 110 -5.01 -11.25 -1.54
N HIS A 111 -4.36 -10.53 -2.46
CA HIS A 111 -4.49 -10.79 -3.89
C HIS A 111 -3.35 -11.68 -4.43
N PRO A 112 -3.64 -12.82 -5.10
CA PRO A 112 -2.60 -13.75 -5.58
C PRO A 112 -1.70 -13.16 -6.68
N LYS A 113 -2.15 -12.13 -7.41
CA LYS A 113 -1.34 -11.36 -8.38
C LYS A 113 -0.71 -10.08 -7.79
N GLY A 114 -1.02 -9.74 -6.55
CA GLY A 114 -0.52 -8.52 -5.90
C GLY A 114 0.99 -8.55 -5.65
N ARG A 115 1.57 -9.76 -5.53
CA ARG A 115 2.99 -9.96 -5.21
C ARG A 115 3.95 -9.44 -6.28
N ASP A 116 3.60 -9.58 -7.56
CA ASP A 116 4.40 -9.01 -8.65
C ASP A 116 4.31 -7.47 -8.63
N ASN A 117 3.13 -6.93 -8.34
CA ASN A 117 2.91 -5.49 -8.22
C ASN A 117 3.63 -4.89 -7.00
N ILE A 118 3.76 -5.60 -5.88
CA ILE A 118 4.59 -5.19 -4.74
C ILE A 118 6.03 -5.00 -5.19
N ILE A 119 6.58 -6.01 -5.87
CA ILE A 119 7.97 -6.01 -6.31
C ILE A 119 8.19 -4.84 -7.26
N GLU A 120 7.29 -4.65 -8.21
CA GLU A 120 7.41 -3.56 -9.17
C GLU A 120 7.26 -2.18 -8.52
N LEU A 121 6.30 -2.01 -7.62
CA LEU A 121 5.99 -0.72 -7.01
C LEU A 121 7.01 -0.33 -5.93
N PHE A 122 7.52 -1.27 -5.14
CA PHE A 122 8.47 -0.99 -4.07
C PHE A 122 9.94 -1.00 -4.51
N LEU A 123 10.35 -1.87 -5.44
CA LEU A 123 11.75 -1.94 -5.89
C LEU A 123 12.04 -1.10 -7.13
N TYR A 124 11.17 -1.10 -8.15
CA TYR A 124 11.49 -0.38 -9.40
C TYR A 124 11.19 1.12 -9.32
N GLN A 125 10.37 1.56 -8.36
CA GLN A 125 10.04 2.96 -8.22
C GLN A 125 10.85 3.62 -7.09
N PRO A 126 11.91 4.40 -7.41
CA PRO A 126 12.86 4.91 -6.40
C PRO A 126 12.22 5.88 -5.41
N GLN A 127 11.11 6.52 -5.80
CA GLN A 127 10.36 7.44 -4.93
C GLN A 127 9.72 6.73 -3.74
N TYR A 128 9.26 5.49 -3.92
CA TYR A 128 8.69 4.67 -2.85
C TYR A 128 9.79 4.02 -2.02
N LEU A 129 10.88 3.59 -2.67
CA LEU A 129 12.07 3.09 -1.97
C LEU A 129 12.66 4.13 -1.02
N ASN A 130 12.79 5.38 -1.45
CA ASN A 130 13.24 6.48 -0.59
C ASN A 130 12.29 6.71 0.61
N ALA A 131 10.97 6.54 0.41
CA ALA A 131 10.00 6.64 1.48
C ALA A 131 10.15 5.51 2.52
N ILE A 132 10.45 4.29 2.04
CA ILE A 132 10.76 3.13 2.90
C ILE A 132 12.01 3.41 3.74
N GLN A 133 13.09 3.84 3.10
CA GLN A 133 14.37 4.13 3.76
C GLN A 133 14.27 5.28 4.79
N THR A 134 13.45 6.29 4.52
CA THR A 134 13.38 7.49 5.37
C THR A 134 12.40 7.35 6.53
N MET A 135 11.23 6.71 6.31
CA MET A 135 10.10 6.79 7.25
C MET A 135 9.60 5.44 7.75
N CYS A 136 9.82 4.33 7.05
CA CYS A 136 9.19 3.05 7.37
C CYS A 136 10.05 1.81 7.05
N PRO A 137 11.12 1.57 7.81
CA PRO A 137 12.04 0.45 7.55
C PRO A 137 11.43 -0.93 7.85
N HIS A 138 10.39 -1.00 8.68
CA HIS A 138 9.68 -2.25 9.01
C HIS A 138 8.95 -2.88 7.81
N ILE A 139 8.73 -2.13 6.72
CA ILE A 139 8.14 -2.66 5.49
C ILE A 139 9.07 -3.68 4.80
N LEU A 140 10.38 -3.61 5.06
CA LEU A 140 11.36 -4.57 4.51
C LEU A 140 11.06 -6.02 4.91
N ARG A 141 10.45 -6.25 6.08
CA ARG A 141 9.98 -7.58 6.51
C ARG A 141 8.92 -8.15 5.56
N TYR A 142 7.96 -7.33 5.16
CA TYR A 142 6.89 -7.75 4.23
C TYR A 142 7.41 -7.88 2.80
N LEU A 143 8.39 -7.04 2.43
CA LEU A 143 8.99 -7.10 1.11
C LEU A 143 9.90 -8.34 0.96
N THR A 144 10.67 -8.71 1.99
CA THR A 144 11.46 -9.96 1.99
C THR A 144 10.59 -11.20 1.85
N THR A 145 9.53 -11.29 2.64
CA THR A 145 8.57 -12.42 2.57
C THR A 145 7.84 -12.47 1.23
N ALA A 146 7.39 -11.33 0.68
CA ALA A 146 6.76 -11.27 -0.64
C ALA A 146 7.70 -11.71 -1.78
N VAL A 147 8.98 -11.31 -1.72
CA VAL A 147 9.98 -11.70 -2.74
C VAL A 147 10.34 -13.19 -2.65
N ILE A 148 10.48 -13.73 -1.43
CA ILE A 148 10.80 -15.15 -1.23
C ILE A 148 9.65 -16.06 -1.68
N THR A 149 8.41 -15.66 -1.42
CA THR A 149 7.19 -16.42 -1.76
C THR A 149 6.71 -16.22 -3.21
N ASN A 150 7.43 -15.46 -4.03
CA ASN A 150 7.11 -15.33 -5.45
C ASN A 150 7.36 -16.66 -6.20
N LYS A 151 6.43 -17.01 -7.09
CA LYS A 151 6.45 -18.23 -7.90
C LYS A 151 7.53 -18.20 -8.99
N ASP A 152 7.90 -17.01 -9.48
CA ASP A 152 8.88 -16.86 -10.57
C ASP A 152 10.34 -16.86 -10.07
N VAL A 153 11.01 -18.02 -10.17
CA VAL A 153 12.40 -18.21 -9.73
C VAL A 153 13.40 -17.25 -10.42
N ARG A 154 13.17 -16.91 -11.70
CA ARG A 154 14.07 -16.01 -12.46
C ARG A 154 13.99 -14.57 -11.96
N LYS A 155 12.78 -14.02 -11.79
CA LYS A 155 12.55 -12.69 -11.23
C LYS A 155 13.06 -12.61 -9.80
N ARG A 156 12.77 -13.64 -8.99
CA ARG A 156 13.26 -13.76 -7.61
C ARG A 156 14.78 -13.58 -7.53
N ARG A 157 15.57 -14.21 -8.39
CA ARG A 157 17.05 -14.10 -8.34
C ARG A 157 17.57 -12.70 -8.65
N GLN A 158 16.94 -11.99 -9.59
CA GLN A 158 17.31 -10.61 -9.93
C GLN A 158 16.93 -9.66 -8.79
N VAL A 159 15.68 -9.75 -8.34
CA VAL A 159 15.11 -8.90 -7.29
C VAL A 159 15.81 -9.14 -5.94
N LEU A 160 16.19 -10.39 -5.61
CA LEU A 160 16.93 -10.70 -4.38
C LEU A 160 18.24 -9.94 -4.28
N LYS A 161 18.96 -9.76 -5.39
CA LYS A 161 20.25 -9.06 -5.35
C LYS A 161 20.08 -7.59 -4.98
N ASP A 162 19.04 -6.94 -5.53
CA ASP A 162 18.78 -5.53 -5.23
C ASP A 162 18.13 -5.37 -3.86
N LEU A 163 17.28 -6.31 -3.44
CA LEU A 163 16.73 -6.37 -2.10
C LEU A 163 17.83 -6.49 -1.03
N VAL A 164 18.81 -7.38 -1.21
CA VAL A 164 19.93 -7.54 -0.27
C VAL A 164 20.69 -6.23 -0.09
N LYS A 165 20.89 -5.45 -1.16
CA LYS A 165 21.53 -4.13 -1.05
C LYS A 165 20.70 -3.16 -0.21
N VAL A 166 19.38 -3.13 -0.39
CA VAL A 166 18.48 -2.25 0.39
C VAL A 166 18.47 -2.67 1.85
N ILE A 167 18.42 -3.97 2.15
CA ILE A 167 18.48 -4.48 3.53
C ILE A 167 19.82 -4.15 4.17
N GLN A 168 20.92 -4.31 3.44
CA GLN A 168 22.25 -3.96 3.95
C GLN A 168 22.38 -2.46 4.21
N GLN A 169 21.75 -1.63 3.40
CA GLN A 169 21.69 -0.19 3.65
C GLN A 169 20.90 0.13 4.91
N GLU A 170 19.81 -0.58 5.19
CA GLU A 170 18.92 -0.31 6.33
C GLU A 170 19.20 -1.15 7.59
N SER A 171 20.23 -1.99 7.58
CA SER A 171 20.57 -2.89 8.70
C SER A 171 21.00 -2.15 9.98
N TYR A 172 21.38 -0.88 9.86
CA TYR A 172 21.66 0.00 11.00
C TYR A 172 20.39 0.49 11.71
N THR A 173 19.28 0.62 10.98
CA THR A 173 18.03 1.22 11.48
C THR A 173 17.07 0.17 12.04
N TYR A 174 16.94 -0.96 11.35
CA TYR A 174 15.92 -1.95 11.65
C TYR A 174 16.48 -3.36 11.63
N LYS A 175 16.21 -4.11 12.69
CA LYS A 175 16.63 -5.50 12.86
C LYS A 175 15.43 -6.37 13.14
N ASP A 176 15.19 -7.31 12.26
CA ASP A 176 14.14 -8.31 12.38
C ASP A 176 14.72 -9.68 12.02
N PRO A 177 14.27 -10.78 12.66
CA PRO A 177 14.79 -12.11 12.38
C PRO A 177 14.69 -12.50 10.90
N ILE A 178 13.68 -12.00 10.17
CA ILE A 178 13.51 -12.28 8.74
C ILE A 178 14.53 -11.51 7.89
N THR A 179 14.78 -10.23 8.20
CA THR A 179 15.78 -9.43 7.48
C THR A 179 17.20 -9.92 7.81
N GLU A 180 17.46 -10.27 9.07
CA GLU A 180 18.73 -10.86 9.52
C GLU A 180 18.96 -12.23 8.89
N PHE A 181 17.93 -13.06 8.72
CA PHE A 181 18.06 -14.33 8.01
C PHE A 181 18.57 -14.12 6.57
N VAL A 182 18.02 -13.14 5.85
CA VAL A 182 18.45 -12.82 4.48
C VAL A 182 19.89 -12.28 4.48
N GLU A 183 20.25 -11.44 5.45
CA GLU A 183 21.60 -10.90 5.61
C GLU A 183 22.63 -12.02 5.91
N CYS A 184 22.33 -12.91 6.85
CA CYS A 184 23.17 -14.07 7.17
C CYS A 184 23.36 -14.98 5.96
N LEU A 185 22.32 -15.20 5.16
CA LEU A 185 22.35 -16.10 4.02
C LEU A 185 23.13 -15.53 2.81
N TYR A 186 22.98 -14.23 2.52
CA TYR A 186 23.52 -13.62 1.30
C TYR A 186 24.75 -12.73 1.50
N VAL A 187 25.03 -12.28 2.72
CA VAL A 187 26.19 -11.43 3.05
C VAL A 187 27.24 -12.21 3.83
N ASN A 188 26.83 -12.82 4.95
CA ASN A 188 27.77 -13.48 5.86
C ASN A 188 28.05 -14.95 5.49
N PHE A 189 27.16 -15.58 4.71
CA PHE A 189 27.20 -17.00 4.35
C PHE A 189 27.32 -17.94 5.57
N ASP A 190 26.76 -17.53 6.72
CA ASP A 190 26.76 -18.29 7.97
C ASP A 190 25.44 -19.06 8.10
N PHE A 191 25.50 -20.35 7.76
CA PHE A 191 24.34 -21.25 7.74
C PHE A 191 23.89 -21.67 9.15
N ASP A 192 24.80 -21.71 10.14
CA ASP A 192 24.47 -22.09 11.51
C ASP A 192 23.64 -20.99 12.18
N SER A 193 24.06 -19.74 11.99
CA SER A 193 23.30 -18.57 12.44
C SER A 193 21.98 -18.43 11.69
N ALA A 194 21.97 -18.67 10.37
CA ALA A 194 20.75 -18.64 9.57
C ALA A 194 19.72 -19.69 10.06
N GLN A 195 20.16 -20.89 10.44
CA GLN A 195 19.25 -21.93 10.95
C GLN A 195 18.60 -21.53 12.28
N LYS A 196 19.36 -20.90 13.19
CA LYS A 196 18.80 -20.38 14.45
C LYS A 196 17.77 -19.28 14.19
N LYS A 197 18.11 -18.34 13.30
CA LYS A 197 17.22 -17.24 12.90
C LYS A 197 15.94 -17.73 12.24
N LEU A 198 15.98 -18.84 11.49
CA LEU A 198 14.78 -19.45 10.91
C LEU A 198 13.80 -19.93 11.98
N ARG A 199 14.29 -20.51 13.08
CA ARG A 199 13.43 -20.90 14.22
C ARG A 199 12.78 -19.69 14.90
N GLU A 200 13.54 -18.59 15.01
CA GLU A 200 12.99 -17.32 15.52
C GLU A 200 11.95 -16.73 14.55
N CYS A 201 12.16 -16.86 13.23
CA CYS A 201 11.21 -16.43 12.21
C CYS A 201 9.88 -17.16 12.34
N GLU A 202 9.88 -18.47 12.63
CA GLU A 202 8.64 -19.25 12.80
C GLU A 202 7.76 -18.67 13.92
N ALA A 203 8.32 -18.38 15.09
CA ALA A 203 7.59 -17.77 16.20
C ALA A 203 7.07 -16.36 15.85
N VAL A 204 7.81 -15.61 15.05
CA VAL A 204 7.47 -14.24 14.64
C VAL A 204 6.44 -14.22 13.51
N LEU A 205 6.43 -15.23 12.63
CA LEU A 205 5.45 -15.40 11.54
C LEU A 205 4.07 -15.81 12.06
N VAL A 206 3.99 -16.70 13.06
CA VAL A 206 2.72 -17.18 13.62
C VAL A 206 1.92 -16.06 14.29
N ASN A 207 2.60 -15.03 14.80
CA ASN A 207 1.96 -13.90 15.47
C ASN A 207 1.57 -12.75 14.52
N ASP A 208 1.84 -12.86 13.22
CA ASP A 208 1.80 -11.74 12.29
C ASP A 208 0.55 -11.74 11.40
N PHE A 209 -0.31 -10.74 11.56
CA PHE A 209 -1.61 -10.64 10.89
C PHE A 209 -1.59 -10.87 9.36
N PHE A 210 -0.56 -10.39 8.66
CA PHE A 210 -0.45 -10.51 7.20
C PHE A 210 0.27 -11.78 6.71
N LEU A 211 1.03 -12.45 7.58
CA LEU A 211 1.93 -13.54 7.19
C LEU A 211 1.38 -14.93 7.57
N VAL A 212 0.18 -15.01 8.16
CA VAL A 212 -0.50 -16.28 8.49
C VAL A 212 -1.21 -16.92 7.27
N ALA A 213 -1.26 -16.23 6.11
CA ALA A 213 -2.00 -16.68 4.93
C ALA A 213 -1.28 -17.75 4.09
#